data_AF-A0A1H4VEI5-F1
#
_entry.id   AF-A0A1H4VEI5-F1
#
_cell.length_a   1.000
_cell.length_b   1.000
_cell.length_c   1.000
_cell.angle_alpha   90.00
_cell.angle_beta   90.00
_cell.angle_gamma   90.00
#
_symmetry.space_group_name_H-M   'P 1'
#
loop_
_entity.id
_entity.type
_entity.pdbx_description
1 polymer ?
#
loop_
_entity_poly.entity_id
_entity_poly.type
_entity_poly.pdbx_seq_one_letter_code
_entity_poly.pdbx_strand_id
1 'polypeptide(L)'
;MGDPLPEHWEDRPDQKVMGWATPGSDVEIRPTGSGVDRDLDLYSPTGFTKPQDKVIIDGVEFFAVGWPEDYNHGPWRWAPGYRINLKRVEG
;
A
#
# COMPACT_ATOMS: atom_id res chain seq x y z
N MET A 1 -15.97 -9.32 -9.72
CA MET A 1 -16.54 -9.37 -8.36
C MET A 1 -15.35 -9.39 -7.43
N GLY A 2 -15.04 -8.26 -6.78
CA GLY A 2 -14.06 -8.27 -5.70
C GLY A 2 -14.69 -8.95 -4.49
N ASP A 3 -13.91 -9.72 -3.73
CA ASP A 3 -14.40 -10.38 -2.53
C ASP A 3 -15.09 -9.37 -1.59
N PRO A 4 -16.17 -9.79 -0.91
CA PRO A 4 -16.88 -8.91 0.02
C PRO A 4 -15.91 -8.42 1.09
N LEU A 5 -15.93 -7.10 1.36
CA LEU A 5 -15.16 -6.51 2.45
C LEU A 5 -15.59 -7.18 3.78
N PRO A 6 -14.65 -7.40 4.71
CA PRO A 6 -14.96 -8.02 5.99
C PRO A 6 -15.96 -7.17 6.78
N GLU A 7 -16.94 -7.81 7.40
CA GLU A 7 -17.94 -7.17 8.26
C GLU A 7 -17.35 -6.58 9.56
N HIS A 8 -16.19 -7.09 9.97
CA HIS A 8 -15.46 -6.65 11.16
C HIS A 8 -13.97 -6.49 10.83
N TRP A 9 -13.42 -5.32 11.17
CA TRP A 9 -11.99 -5.06 11.11
C TRP A 9 -11.34 -5.39 12.46
N GLU A 10 -10.25 -6.16 12.45
CA GLU A 10 -9.45 -6.37 13.66
C GLU A 10 -8.66 -5.11 13.96
N ASP A 11 -8.82 -4.58 15.18
CA ASP A 11 -8.06 -3.42 15.63
C ASP A 11 -6.59 -3.82 15.82
N ARG A 12 -5.69 -3.16 15.07
CA ARG A 12 -4.24 -3.37 15.15
C ARG A 12 -3.57 -2.13 15.73
N PRO A 13 -2.49 -2.29 16.50
CA PRO A 13 -1.78 -1.15 17.06
C PRO A 13 -1.23 -0.25 15.94
N ASP A 14 -1.17 1.04 16.21
CA ASP A 14 -0.61 2.04 15.29
C ASP A 14 0.80 1.67 14.85
N GLN A 15 1.03 1.71 13.54
CA GLN A 15 2.31 1.40 12.93
C GLN A 15 3.08 2.67 12.60
N LYS A 16 4.34 2.74 13.02
CA LYS A 16 5.23 3.82 12.60
C LYS A 16 5.67 3.60 11.16
N VAL A 17 5.40 4.59 10.33
CA VAL A 17 5.78 4.61 8.91
C VAL A 17 6.87 5.65 8.67
N MET A 18 7.59 5.51 7.57
CA MET A 18 8.64 6.46 7.18
C MET A 18 8.05 7.70 6.49
N GLY A 19 6.92 7.52 5.81
CA GLY A 19 6.19 8.58 5.12
C GLY A 19 5.27 8.01 4.05
N TRP A 20 4.53 8.87 3.37
CA TRP A 20 3.69 8.52 2.23
C TRP A 20 3.79 9.59 1.16
N ALA A 21 3.57 9.20 -0.09
CA ALA A 21 3.54 10.11 -1.22
C ALA A 21 2.38 9.75 -2.16
N THR A 22 1.82 10.77 -2.84
CA THR A 22 0.98 10.50 -4.01
C THR A 22 1.83 9.76 -5.04
N PRO A 23 1.31 8.68 -5.66
CA PRO A 23 2.07 7.96 -6.67
C PRO A 23 2.45 8.95 -7.76
N GLY A 24 3.74 8.98 -8.11
CA GLY A 24 4.16 9.69 -9.31
C GLY A 24 3.41 9.12 -10.51
N SER A 25 3.13 9.94 -11.51
CA SER A 25 2.52 9.47 -12.76
C SER A 25 3.34 8.30 -13.29
N ASP A 26 2.81 7.08 -13.17
CA ASP A 26 3.27 5.90 -13.88
C ASP A 26 3.00 6.20 -15.37
N VAL A 27 3.94 6.90 -16.02
CA VAL A 27 3.88 7.10 -17.46
C VAL A 27 4.02 5.70 -18.05
N GLU A 28 2.91 5.15 -18.55
CA GLU A 28 2.82 3.80 -19.12
C GLU A 28 3.96 3.55 -20.10
N ILE A 29 4.98 2.79 -19.70
CA ILE A 29 5.98 2.28 -20.64
C ILE A 29 5.42 1.04 -21.38
N ARG A 30 4.28 0.47 -20.95
CA ARG A 30 3.72 -0.74 -21.59
C ARG A 30 2.18 -0.74 -21.61
N PRO A 31 1.55 -0.99 -22.78
CA PRO A 31 0.10 -0.96 -22.99
C PRO A 31 -0.61 -2.24 -22.48
N THR A 32 -0.14 -2.83 -21.38
CA THR A 32 -0.75 -4.01 -20.78
C THR A 32 -1.29 -3.63 -19.41
N GLY A 33 -2.54 -3.17 -19.38
CA GLY A 33 -3.34 -2.70 -18.24
C GLY A 33 -3.39 -3.67 -17.05
N SER A 34 -2.27 -3.79 -16.37
CA SER A 34 -2.05 -4.50 -15.10
C SER A 34 -1.44 -3.55 -14.05
N GLY A 35 -1.46 -2.24 -14.33
CA GLY A 35 -1.13 -1.22 -13.35
C GLY A 35 -2.11 -1.32 -12.19
N VAL A 36 -1.59 -1.52 -10.99
CA VAL A 36 -2.39 -1.49 -9.77
C VAL A 36 -2.86 -0.06 -9.58
N ASP A 37 -4.17 0.17 -9.72
CA ASP A 37 -4.80 1.45 -9.47
C ASP A 37 -4.64 1.81 -7.98
N ARG A 38 -3.80 2.80 -7.71
CA ARG A 38 -3.36 3.20 -6.37
C ARG A 38 -3.36 4.72 -6.29
N ASP A 39 -3.79 5.24 -5.15
CA ASP A 39 -3.89 6.67 -4.86
C ASP A 39 -2.77 7.16 -3.94
N LEU A 40 -2.13 6.25 -3.20
CA LEU A 40 -1.09 6.59 -2.24
C LEU A 40 -0.05 5.46 -2.09
N ASP A 41 1.23 5.83 -2.16
CA ASP A 41 2.34 4.93 -1.85
C ASP A 41 2.80 5.18 -0.41
N LEU A 42 2.66 4.17 0.45
CA LEU A 42 3.06 4.22 1.85
C LEU A 42 4.41 3.51 2.04
N TYR A 43 5.38 4.20 2.64
CA TYR A 43 6.71 3.68 2.93
C TYR A 43 6.82 3.28 4.40
N SER A 44 7.16 2.03 4.66
CA SER A 44 7.17 1.45 6.01
C SER A 44 8.41 0.57 6.23
N PRO A 45 8.97 0.51 7.45
CA PRO A 45 10.01 -0.46 7.77
C PRO A 45 9.49 -1.91 7.74
N THR A 46 8.18 -2.13 7.80
CA THR A 46 7.56 -3.46 7.79
C THR A 46 6.41 -3.55 6.79
N GLY A 47 6.23 -4.73 6.17
CA GLY A 47 5.06 -5.05 5.36
C GLY A 47 3.89 -5.51 6.21
N PHE A 48 3.35 -4.63 7.06
CA PHE A 48 2.33 -4.97 8.06
C PHE A 48 0.92 -5.20 7.47
N THR A 49 0.70 -4.83 6.20
CA THR A 49 -0.60 -4.93 5.52
C THR A 49 -0.69 -6.17 4.65
N LYS A 50 -1.91 -6.69 4.50
CA LYS A 50 -2.30 -7.67 3.49
C LYS A 50 -3.22 -7.02 2.45
N PRO A 51 -3.43 -7.63 1.27
CA PRO A 51 -4.44 -7.15 0.34
C PRO A 51 -5.80 -7.01 1.05
N GLN A 52 -6.52 -5.92 0.76
CA GLN A 52 -7.80 -5.55 1.39
C GLN A 52 -7.73 -5.11 2.85
N ASP A 53 -6.55 -5.04 3.48
CA ASP A 53 -6.44 -4.41 4.82
C ASP A 53 -6.80 -2.92 4.71
N LYS A 54 -7.59 -2.43 5.67
CA LYS A 54 -7.93 -1.02 5.81
C LYS A 54 -6.83 -0.29 6.57
N VAL A 55 -6.37 0.83 6.03
CA VAL A 55 -5.35 1.70 6.59
C VAL A 55 -5.93 3.10 6.73
N ILE A 56 -5.73 3.73 7.88
CA ILE A 56 -6.18 5.10 8.14
C ILE A 56 -4.94 5.99 8.25
N ILE A 57 -4.85 7.03 7.41
CA ILE A 57 -3.74 7.98 7.39
C ILE A 57 -4.35 9.38 7.48
N ASP A 58 -3.97 10.16 8.49
CA ASP A 58 -4.51 11.50 8.75
C ASP A 58 -6.06 11.57 8.73
N GLY A 59 -6.73 10.51 9.20
CA GLY A 59 -8.19 10.41 9.22
C GLY A 59 -8.83 10.07 7.86
N VAL A 60 -8.04 9.80 6.82
CA VAL A 60 -8.51 9.32 5.52
C VAL A 60 -8.36 7.81 5.44
N GLU A 61 -9.41 7.13 4.98
CA GLU A 61 -9.45 5.68 4.85
C GLU A 61 -8.94 5.23 3.48
N PHE A 62 -8.08 4.21 3.49
CA PHE A 62 -7.53 3.57 2.32
C PHE A 62 -7.59 2.04 2.46
N PHE A 63 -7.60 1.33 1.33
CA PHE A 63 -7.38 -0.11 1.26
C PHE A 63 -6.02 -0.42 0.67
N ALA A 64 -5.32 -1.38 1.28
CA ALA A 64 -4.11 -1.96 0.72
C ALA A 64 -4.44 -2.77 -0.54
N VAL A 65 -3.81 -2.41 -1.65
CA VAL A 65 -3.97 -3.09 -2.93
C VAL A 65 -2.73 -3.94 -3.20
N GLY A 66 -2.93 -5.26 -3.21
CA GLY A 66 -1.84 -6.20 -3.35
C GLY A 66 -1.00 -6.37 -2.09
N TRP A 67 0.12 -7.09 -2.22
CA TRP A 67 1.04 -7.35 -1.12
C TRP A 67 2.10 -6.25 -1.03
N PRO A 68 2.65 -5.97 0.17
CA PRO A 68 3.77 -5.04 0.33
C PRO A 68 4.97 -5.44 -0.53
N GLU A 69 5.54 -4.48 -1.24
CA GLU A 69 6.73 -4.68 -2.05
C GLU A 69 7.99 -4.53 -1.18
N ASP A 70 8.80 -5.58 -1.12
CA ASP A 70 10.02 -5.62 -0.31
C ASP A 70 11.23 -5.11 -1.12
N TYR A 71 11.81 -4.00 -0.68
CA TYR A 71 13.00 -3.41 -1.29
C TYR A 71 14.29 -3.67 -0.50
N ASN A 72 14.25 -4.54 0.52
CA ASN A 72 15.42 -4.81 1.37
C ASN A 72 16.43 -5.79 0.75
N HIS A 73 16.11 -6.41 -0.38
CA HIS A 73 16.94 -7.44 -1.02
C HIS A 73 17.93 -6.91 -2.07
N GLY A 74 18.33 -5.63 -1.97
CA GLY A 74 19.29 -5.03 -2.90
C GLY A 74 20.73 -5.55 -2.72
N PRO A 75 21.53 -5.62 -3.81
CA PRO A 75 22.91 -6.11 -3.77
C PRO A 75 23.86 -5.24 -2.92
N TRP A 76 23.43 -4.03 -2.55
CA TRP A 76 24.21 -3.04 -1.82
C TRP A 76 23.94 -3.02 -0.31
N ARG A 77 23.24 -4.03 0.23
CA ARG A 77 22.85 -4.14 1.66
C ARG A 77 22.06 -2.94 2.20
N TRP A 78 21.46 -2.16 1.32
CA TRP A 78 20.54 -1.10 1.72
C TRP A 78 19.18 -1.71 2.04
N ALA A 79 18.61 -1.34 3.19
CA ALA A 79 17.30 -1.79 3.65
C ALA A 79 16.32 -0.59 3.72
N PRO A 80 15.80 -0.14 2.56
CA PRO A 80 14.86 0.99 2.50
C PRO A 80 13.46 0.65 3.03
N GLY A 81 13.18 -0.62 3.33
CA GLY A 81 11.89 -1.07 3.85
C GLY A 81 10.96 -1.58 2.75
N TYR A 82 9.66 -1.34 2.96
CA TYR A 82 8.55 -1.83 2.15
C TYR A 82 7.76 -0.66 1.55
N ARG A 83 7.23 -0.85 0.35
CA ARG A 83 6.18 -0.01 -0.23
C ARG A 83 4.84 -0.72 -0.14
N ILE A 84 3.85 -0.04 0.40
CA ILE A 84 2.47 -0.50 0.48
C ILE A 84 1.65 0.38 -0.46
N ASN A 85 1.02 -0.25 -1.44
CA ASN A 85 0.14 0.44 -2.39
C ASN A 85 -1.25 0.59 -1.76
N LEU A 86 -1.74 1.82 -1.66
CA LEU A 86 -3.01 2.14 -1.04
C LEU A 86 -3.95 2.78 -2.06
N LYS A 87 -5.22 2.39 -2.03
CA LYS A 87 -6.30 3.00 -2.81
C LYS A 87 -7.31 3.63 -1.87
N ARG A 88 -7.74 4.86 -2.16
CA ARG A 88 -8.68 5.59 -1.33
C ARG A 88 -10.05 4.92 -1.35
N VAL A 89 -10.71 4.90 -0.20
CA VAL A 89 -12.11 4.48 -0.13
C VAL A 89 -12.98 5.70 -0.47
N GLU A 90 -13.62 5.67 -1.65
CA GLU A 90 -14.74 6.57 -1.93
C GLU A 90 -15.99 5.96 -1.29
N GLY A 91 -16.50 6.63 -0.26
CA GLY A 91 -17.80 6.37 0.36
C GLY A 91 -18.83 7.38 -0.08
#